data_AF-A0A1G4J3I0-F1
#
_entry.id   AF-A0A1G4J3I0-F1
#
_cell.length_a   1.000
_cell.length_b   1.000
_cell.length_c   1.000
_cell.angle_alpha   90.00
_cell.angle_beta   90.00
_cell.angle_gamma   90.00
#
_symmetry.space_group_name_H-M   'P 1'
#
loop_
_entity.id
_entity.type
_entity.pdbx_description
1 polymer ?
#
loop_
_entity_poly.entity_id
_entity_poly.type
_entity_poly.pdbx_seq_one_letter_code
_entity_poly.pdbx_strand_id
1 'polypeptide(L)'
;MSFSLASTYPWIRSPLVVCSPMLRITQQALAVAVSRAGGFGFVAGGYDAEKLALTLKSTVSLLNRLEPSIPAHMGVLPLGIGFVLWGCDLERSLKVIEEYVPAAVWLFGATNIEQYRTWAASIRDATHCKTQIWIQVAGVKEGIDIMTAAQPDVLVAQGNDAGGHGMKRSASVISLVPELRDSLIGHGFAHTTLLAAGGIVDGRGIAAALALGADGVVMGTRFLASQEAVVAKGYQTEIIRTQDGGVSTTRSRLFDRVKETNGWPADYDGRAFVNKTFLDAESGLLDKENTILHKQEIALGDTEGGLHARTIRYVGTGVGLIRDVLPAVEIVQSVLAETRKALDKAEDGLNTN
;
A
#
# COMPACT_ATOMS: atom_id res chain seq x y z
N MET A 1 -10.57 23.56 -11.19
CA MET A 1 -11.63 22.58 -11.53
C MET A 1 -11.38 21.36 -10.67
N SER A 2 -12.40 20.83 -9.96
CA SER A 2 -12.25 19.57 -9.23
C SER A 2 -12.11 18.45 -10.27
N PHE A 3 -10.92 17.86 -10.37
CA PHE A 3 -10.69 16.71 -11.23
C PHE A 3 -11.27 15.48 -10.53
N SER A 4 -12.26 14.86 -11.15
CA SER A 4 -12.74 13.54 -10.72
C SER A 4 -11.65 12.50 -10.98
N LEU A 5 -11.41 11.58 -10.04
CA LEU A 5 -10.48 10.46 -10.22
C LEU A 5 -10.74 9.68 -11.53
N ALA A 6 -11.99 9.56 -11.95
CA ALA A 6 -12.36 8.87 -13.18
C ALA A 6 -11.93 9.62 -14.46
N SER A 7 -11.82 10.96 -14.40
CA SER A 7 -11.29 11.75 -15.52
C SER A 7 -9.77 11.63 -15.64
N THR A 8 -9.09 11.50 -14.51
CA THR A 8 -7.64 11.34 -14.43
C THR A 8 -7.21 9.91 -14.76
N TYR A 9 -8.01 8.93 -14.33
CA TYR A 9 -7.72 7.50 -14.49
C TYR A 9 -8.89 6.79 -15.21
N PRO A 10 -8.90 6.79 -16.55
CA PRO A 10 -10.09 6.37 -17.31
C PRO A 10 -10.47 4.88 -17.17
N TRP A 11 -9.62 4.05 -16.56
CA TRP A 11 -9.88 2.62 -16.36
C TRP A 11 -10.51 2.28 -15.02
N ILE A 12 -10.48 3.19 -14.03
CA ILE A 12 -10.89 2.83 -12.67
C ILE A 12 -12.41 2.70 -12.54
N ARG A 13 -12.84 1.93 -11.55
CA ARG A 13 -14.22 1.85 -11.08
C ARG A 13 -14.31 2.47 -9.69
N SER A 14 -15.48 3.02 -9.38
CA SER A 14 -15.78 3.58 -8.06
C SER A 14 -16.58 2.58 -7.20
N PRO A 15 -16.30 2.45 -5.89
CA PRO A 15 -15.24 3.14 -5.15
C PRO A 15 -13.84 2.68 -5.58
N LEU A 16 -12.85 3.56 -5.48
CA LEU A 16 -11.49 3.25 -5.94
C LEU A 16 -10.85 2.19 -5.03
N VAL A 17 -10.41 1.08 -5.63
CA VAL A 17 -9.64 0.02 -4.97
C VAL A 17 -8.20 0.06 -5.45
N VAL A 18 -7.26 0.21 -4.52
CA VAL A 18 -5.83 0.34 -4.82
C VAL A 18 -5.04 -0.83 -4.24
N CYS A 19 -4.13 -1.39 -5.03
CA CYS A 19 -3.09 -2.30 -4.53
C CYS A 19 -1.85 -1.49 -4.17
N SER A 20 -1.42 -1.57 -2.91
CA SER A 20 -0.26 -0.80 -2.45
C SER A 20 1.06 -1.24 -3.12
N PRO A 21 2.04 -0.32 -3.24
CA PRO A 21 3.40 -0.67 -3.65
C PRO A 21 4.12 -1.43 -2.53
N MET A 22 4.04 -2.76 -2.54
CA MET A 22 4.72 -3.62 -1.57
C MET A 22 6.07 -4.06 -2.14
N LEU A 23 7.16 -3.61 -1.50
CA LEU A 23 8.53 -3.85 -1.96
C LEU A 23 8.77 -5.33 -2.27
N ARG A 24 9.25 -5.62 -3.50
CA ARG A 24 9.50 -6.97 -4.08
C ARG A 24 8.25 -7.81 -4.35
N ILE A 25 7.09 -7.43 -3.85
CA ILE A 25 5.83 -8.18 -3.93
C ILE A 25 4.98 -7.66 -5.08
N THR A 26 4.70 -6.35 -5.10
CA THR A 26 3.88 -5.73 -6.14
C THR A 26 4.74 -5.41 -7.35
N GLN A 27 4.93 -6.41 -8.20
CA GLN A 27 5.64 -6.30 -9.48
C GLN A 27 4.64 -6.14 -10.65
N GLN A 28 5.13 -6.27 -11.89
CA GLN A 28 4.35 -6.02 -13.10
C GLN A 28 3.05 -6.81 -13.18
N ALA A 29 3.05 -8.10 -12.81
CA ALA A 29 1.88 -8.96 -12.96
C ALA A 29 0.72 -8.48 -12.09
N LEU A 30 0.99 -8.23 -10.80
CA LEU A 30 -0.01 -7.78 -9.85
C LEU A 30 -0.51 -6.36 -10.17
N ALA A 31 0.40 -5.42 -10.45
CA ALA A 31 0.02 -4.06 -10.77
C ALA A 31 -0.88 -4.00 -12.02
N VAL A 32 -0.52 -4.72 -13.08
CA VAL A 32 -1.30 -4.77 -14.32
C VAL A 32 -2.64 -5.48 -14.13
N ALA A 33 -2.69 -6.58 -13.37
CA ALA A 33 -3.94 -7.30 -13.10
C ALA A 33 -4.95 -6.42 -12.35
N VAL A 34 -4.48 -5.67 -11.34
CA VAL A 34 -5.33 -4.74 -10.56
C VAL A 34 -5.85 -3.59 -11.43
N SER A 35 -4.98 -2.94 -12.22
CA SER A 35 -5.40 -1.88 -13.14
C SER A 35 -6.39 -2.39 -14.18
N ARG A 36 -6.17 -3.58 -14.75
CA ARG A 36 -7.09 -4.19 -15.72
C ARG A 36 -8.47 -4.49 -15.12
N ALA A 37 -8.54 -4.77 -13.83
CA ALA A 37 -9.79 -5.06 -13.13
C ALA A 37 -10.62 -3.81 -12.80
N GLY A 38 -10.10 -2.61 -13.10
CA GLY A 38 -10.70 -1.34 -12.71
C GLY A 38 -10.28 -0.86 -11.31
N GLY A 39 -9.25 -1.47 -10.72
CA GLY A 39 -8.54 -0.89 -9.58
C GLY A 39 -7.38 0.00 -10.03
N PHE A 40 -6.52 0.37 -9.08
CA PHE A 40 -5.26 1.06 -9.36
C PHE A 40 -4.08 0.24 -8.86
N GLY A 41 -3.26 -0.27 -9.78
CA GLY A 41 -2.05 -1.01 -9.44
C GLY A 41 -0.82 -0.11 -9.31
N PHE A 42 0.06 -0.43 -8.37
CA PHE A 42 1.38 0.20 -8.24
C PHE A 42 2.49 -0.82 -8.41
N VAL A 43 3.50 -0.53 -9.23
CA VAL A 43 4.78 -1.24 -9.15
C VAL A 43 5.57 -0.68 -7.96
N ALA A 44 6.12 -1.56 -7.13
CA ALA A 44 7.00 -1.12 -6.05
C ALA A 44 8.38 -0.74 -6.62
N GLY A 45 8.67 0.56 -6.66
CA GLY A 45 9.91 1.15 -7.19
C GLY A 45 11.15 0.70 -6.43
N GLY A 46 11.02 0.50 -5.12
CA GLY A 46 12.13 0.11 -4.25
C GLY A 46 13.27 1.12 -4.28
N TYR A 47 14.49 0.65 -4.03
CA TYR A 47 15.68 1.49 -3.85
C TYR A 47 16.61 1.51 -5.06
N ASP A 48 16.30 0.72 -6.10
CA ASP A 48 17.20 0.39 -7.20
C ASP A 48 16.54 0.76 -8.53
N ALA A 49 16.96 1.90 -9.08
CA ALA A 49 16.41 2.43 -10.32
C ALA A 49 16.67 1.52 -11.54
N GLU A 50 17.77 0.76 -11.56
CA GLU A 50 18.08 -0.14 -12.67
C GLU A 50 17.11 -1.34 -12.66
N LYS A 51 16.88 -1.93 -11.48
CA LYS A 51 15.87 -3.00 -11.34
C LYS A 51 14.46 -2.48 -11.62
N LEU A 52 14.15 -1.25 -11.23
CA LEU A 52 12.88 -0.62 -11.56
C LEU A 52 12.71 -0.49 -13.08
N ALA A 53 13.71 0.01 -13.81
CA ALA A 53 13.65 0.13 -15.27
C ALA A 53 13.41 -1.23 -15.94
N LEU A 54 14.09 -2.30 -15.49
CA LEU A 54 13.84 -3.67 -15.99
C LEU A 54 12.41 -4.15 -15.73
N THR A 55 11.87 -3.83 -14.54
CA THR A 55 10.49 -4.15 -14.16
C THR A 55 9.50 -3.40 -15.04
N LEU A 56 9.72 -2.11 -15.30
CA LEU A 56 8.85 -1.28 -16.15
C LEU A 56 8.93 -1.69 -17.62
N LYS A 57 10.10 -2.04 -18.13
CA LYS A 57 10.24 -2.63 -19.48
C LYS A 57 9.39 -3.90 -19.64
N SER A 58 9.41 -4.76 -18.62
CA SER A 58 8.56 -5.96 -18.57
C SER A 58 7.08 -5.62 -18.42
N THR A 59 6.77 -4.55 -17.69
CA THR A 59 5.41 -4.02 -17.51
C THR A 59 4.82 -3.51 -18.83
N VAL A 60 5.55 -2.68 -19.57
CA VAL A 60 5.16 -2.20 -20.91
C VAL A 60 4.95 -3.37 -21.85
N SER A 61 5.85 -4.36 -21.82
CA SER A 61 5.71 -5.57 -22.64
C SER A 61 4.45 -6.37 -22.29
N LEU A 62 4.06 -6.43 -21.02
CA LEU A 62 2.83 -7.08 -20.58
C LEU A 62 1.58 -6.30 -21.01
N LEU A 63 1.59 -4.97 -20.82
CA LEU A 63 0.49 -4.08 -21.22
C LEU A 63 0.22 -4.15 -22.72
N ASN A 64 1.27 -4.18 -23.56
CA ASN A 64 1.15 -4.27 -25.02
C ASN A 64 0.54 -5.59 -25.52
N ARG A 65 0.48 -6.62 -24.67
CA ARG A 65 -0.13 -7.92 -25.00
C ARG A 65 -1.56 -8.06 -24.47
N LEU A 66 -2.09 -7.06 -23.76
CA LEU A 66 -3.43 -7.14 -23.21
C LEU A 66 -4.49 -6.87 -24.26
N GLU A 67 -5.50 -7.74 -24.30
CA GLU A 67 -6.73 -7.53 -25.07
C GLU A 67 -7.95 -7.71 -24.15
N PRO A 68 -8.85 -6.70 -24.04
CA PRO A 68 -8.66 -5.33 -24.49
C PRO A 68 -7.53 -4.61 -23.72
N SER A 69 -6.97 -3.56 -24.32
CA SER A 69 -6.01 -2.69 -23.64
C SER A 69 -6.69 -1.92 -22.50
N ILE A 70 -5.90 -1.48 -21.51
CA ILE A 70 -6.39 -0.64 -20.42
C ILE A 70 -6.52 0.79 -20.97
N PRO A 71 -7.68 1.45 -20.88
CA PRO A 71 -7.86 2.79 -21.40
C PRO A 71 -7.01 3.76 -20.57
N ALA A 72 -5.98 4.34 -21.19
CA ALA A 72 -5.03 5.24 -20.57
C ALA A 72 -4.90 6.52 -21.40
N HIS A 73 -4.48 7.62 -20.78
CA HIS A 73 -4.13 8.84 -21.50
C HIS A 73 -2.88 8.61 -22.36
N MET A 74 -2.78 9.35 -23.47
CA MET A 74 -1.68 9.19 -24.42
C MET A 74 -0.31 9.42 -23.77
N GLY A 75 0.55 8.41 -23.85
CA GLY A 75 1.90 8.46 -23.28
C GLY A 75 1.94 8.40 -21.75
N VAL A 76 0.92 7.82 -21.12
CA VAL A 76 0.87 7.59 -19.66
C VAL A 76 0.61 6.11 -19.40
N LEU A 77 1.42 5.48 -18.53
CA LEU A 77 1.17 4.10 -18.12
C LEU A 77 -0.03 4.01 -17.17
N PRO A 78 -0.95 3.04 -17.36
CA PRO A 78 -2.17 2.89 -16.55
C PRO A 78 -1.91 2.24 -15.18
N LEU A 79 -0.89 2.73 -14.47
CA LEU A 79 -0.46 2.26 -13.17
C LEU A 79 0.45 3.30 -12.53
N GLY A 80 0.74 3.12 -11.25
CA GLY A 80 1.68 3.96 -10.53
C GLY A 80 2.99 3.27 -10.17
N ILE A 81 3.91 4.05 -9.62
CA ILE A 81 5.17 3.56 -9.04
C ILE A 81 5.30 4.09 -7.62
N GLY A 82 5.66 3.24 -6.66
CA GLY A 82 5.87 3.64 -5.27
C GLY A 82 7.34 3.70 -4.84
N PHE A 83 7.71 4.77 -4.14
CA PHE A 83 9.07 5.03 -3.65
C PHE A 83 9.10 5.18 -2.13
N VAL A 84 10.18 4.67 -1.53
CA VAL A 84 10.49 4.79 -0.11
C VAL A 84 11.64 5.79 0.04
N LEU A 85 11.31 7.05 0.30
CA LEU A 85 12.18 8.18 -0.02
C LEU A 85 13.52 8.19 0.73
N TRP A 86 13.58 7.67 1.96
CA TRP A 86 14.84 7.61 2.71
C TRP A 86 15.91 6.75 2.02
N GLY A 87 15.52 5.81 1.15
CA GLY A 87 16.43 4.90 0.46
C GLY A 87 16.50 5.07 -1.05
N CYS A 88 15.77 6.03 -1.62
CA CYS A 88 15.73 6.25 -3.06
C CYS A 88 16.57 7.46 -3.47
N ASP A 89 17.29 7.32 -4.58
CA ASP A 89 17.98 8.44 -5.23
C ASP A 89 17.02 9.16 -6.19
N LEU A 90 16.81 10.46 -5.98
CA LEU A 90 15.84 11.25 -6.75
C LEU A 90 16.24 11.33 -8.23
N GLU A 91 17.49 11.70 -8.53
CA GLU A 91 17.95 11.90 -9.92
C GLU A 91 17.81 10.63 -10.77
N ARG A 92 18.21 9.48 -10.21
CA ARG A 92 18.05 8.19 -10.88
C ARG A 92 16.59 7.79 -11.01
N SER A 93 15.76 8.08 -10.02
CA SER A 93 14.33 7.81 -10.08
C SER A 93 13.63 8.66 -11.15
N LEU A 94 14.00 9.94 -11.27
CA LEU A 94 13.44 10.85 -12.27
C LEU A 94 13.71 10.38 -13.70
N LYS A 95 14.92 9.89 -14.00
CA LYS A 95 15.23 9.33 -15.34
C LYS A 95 14.25 8.21 -15.74
N VAL A 96 13.94 7.33 -14.79
CA VAL A 96 13.00 6.23 -15.03
C VAL A 96 11.55 6.74 -15.11
N ILE A 97 11.18 7.70 -14.27
CA ILE A 97 9.84 8.30 -14.29
C ILE A 97 9.59 9.06 -15.60
N GLU A 98 10.58 9.79 -16.11
CA GLU A 98 10.52 10.53 -17.38
C GLU A 98 10.42 9.59 -18.59
N GLU A 99 11.17 8.48 -18.58
CA GLU A 99 11.13 7.48 -19.66
C GLU A 99 9.77 6.77 -19.77
N TYR A 100 9.19 6.38 -18.63
CA TYR A 100 8.00 5.52 -18.59
C TYR A 100 6.69 6.27 -18.33
N VAL A 101 6.72 7.44 -17.69
CA VAL A 101 5.57 8.30 -17.37
C VAL A 101 4.40 7.51 -16.74
N PRO A 102 4.49 7.13 -15.45
CA PRO A 102 3.38 6.49 -14.75
C PRO A 102 2.21 7.46 -14.54
N ALA A 103 0.98 6.93 -14.40
CA ALA A 103 -0.19 7.74 -14.06
C ALA A 103 -0.11 8.35 -12.65
N ALA A 104 0.62 7.69 -11.74
CA ALA A 104 0.87 8.21 -10.40
C ALA A 104 2.24 7.82 -9.86
N VAL A 105 2.80 8.68 -9.01
CA VAL A 105 3.93 8.33 -8.15
C VAL A 105 3.50 8.41 -6.70
N TRP A 106 3.70 7.31 -5.97
CA TRP A 106 3.44 7.20 -4.54
C TRP A 106 4.72 7.47 -3.75
N LEU A 107 4.69 8.45 -2.87
CA LEU A 107 5.81 8.85 -2.02
C LEU A 107 5.52 8.46 -0.56
N PHE A 108 6.48 7.80 0.09
CA PHE A 108 6.36 7.39 1.49
C PHE A 108 7.72 7.36 2.18
N GLY A 109 7.73 7.55 3.51
CA GLY A 109 8.93 7.36 4.34
C GLY A 109 9.98 8.45 4.12
N ALA A 110 9.56 9.70 3.91
CA ALA A 110 10.48 10.83 3.89
C ALA A 110 11.14 11.05 5.26
N THR A 111 12.35 11.60 5.26
CA THR A 111 13.04 12.00 6.51
C THR A 111 12.56 13.37 7.01
N ASN A 112 11.95 14.17 6.14
CA ASN A 112 11.34 15.47 6.46
C ASN A 112 10.33 15.89 5.38
N ILE A 113 9.54 16.91 5.66
CA ILE A 113 8.50 17.43 4.75
C ILE A 113 9.09 18.06 3.47
N GLU A 114 10.28 18.65 3.53
CA GLU A 114 10.95 19.26 2.37
C GLU A 114 11.24 18.24 1.26
N GLN A 115 11.54 17.00 1.65
CA GLN A 115 11.78 15.93 0.71
C GLN A 115 10.52 15.62 -0.12
N TYR A 116 9.33 15.62 0.48
CA TYR A 116 8.08 15.45 -0.26
C TYR A 116 7.84 16.60 -1.25
N ARG A 117 8.10 17.85 -0.84
CA ARG A 117 7.97 19.02 -1.73
C ARG A 117 8.91 18.89 -2.94
N THR A 118 10.18 18.61 -2.67
CA THR A 118 11.22 18.47 -3.70
C THR A 118 10.85 17.37 -4.70
N TRP A 119 10.50 16.17 -4.21
CA TRP A 119 10.11 15.06 -5.08
C TRP A 119 8.86 15.38 -5.91
N ALA A 120 7.83 15.93 -5.29
CA ALA A 120 6.59 16.28 -5.99
C ALA A 120 6.83 17.31 -7.10
N ALA A 121 7.62 18.35 -6.84
CA ALA A 121 7.96 19.38 -7.83
C ALA A 121 8.78 18.79 -8.99
N SER A 122 9.82 18.00 -8.69
CA SER A 122 10.67 17.41 -9.73
C SER A 122 9.93 16.40 -10.61
N ILE A 123 9.03 15.60 -10.05
CA ILE A 123 8.23 14.65 -10.84
C ILE A 123 7.26 15.39 -11.77
N ARG A 124 6.61 16.45 -11.28
CA ARG A 124 5.70 17.27 -12.09
C ARG A 124 6.44 17.93 -13.26
N ASP A 125 7.64 18.43 -13.02
CA ASP A 125 8.49 19.02 -14.05
C ASP A 125 8.88 17.97 -15.11
N ALA A 126 9.48 16.85 -14.67
CA ALA A 126 9.96 15.78 -15.53
C ALA A 126 8.86 15.11 -16.37
N THR A 127 7.61 15.11 -15.90
CA THR A 127 6.48 14.45 -16.58
C THR A 127 5.53 15.43 -17.24
N HIS A 128 5.85 16.73 -17.22
CA HIS A 128 4.97 17.81 -17.67
C HIS A 128 3.55 17.71 -17.07
N CYS A 129 3.49 17.46 -15.76
CA CYS A 129 2.27 17.29 -14.97
C CYS A 129 1.35 16.13 -15.43
N LYS A 130 1.86 15.15 -16.19
CA LYS A 130 1.09 13.95 -16.56
C LYS A 130 0.98 12.94 -15.42
N THR A 131 1.93 12.97 -14.49
CA THR A 131 1.98 12.04 -13.36
C THR A 131 1.43 12.71 -12.11
N GLN A 132 0.41 12.09 -11.52
CA GLN A 132 -0.18 12.55 -10.27
C GLN A 132 0.69 12.18 -9.07
N ILE A 133 0.68 13.00 -8.03
CA ILE A 133 1.46 12.79 -6.81
C ILE A 133 0.55 12.23 -5.71
N TRP A 134 0.90 11.05 -5.21
CA TRP A 134 0.22 10.39 -4.11
C TRP A 134 1.16 10.37 -2.90
N ILE A 135 0.69 10.79 -1.73
CA ILE A 135 1.50 10.78 -0.51
C ILE A 135 0.77 10.05 0.59
N GLN A 136 1.46 9.09 1.22
CA GLN A 136 0.96 8.36 2.36
C GLN A 136 1.33 9.05 3.67
N VAL A 137 0.33 9.20 4.53
CA VAL A 137 0.41 9.89 5.83
C VAL A 137 -0.25 9.03 6.91
N ALA A 138 0.15 9.21 8.16
CA ALA A 138 -0.40 8.44 9.29
C ALA A 138 -0.94 9.32 10.43
N GLY A 139 -0.94 10.64 10.26
CA GLY A 139 -1.47 11.60 11.23
C GLY A 139 -2.07 12.84 10.60
N VAL A 140 -2.96 13.49 11.33
CA VAL A 140 -3.70 14.68 10.88
C VAL A 140 -2.78 15.85 10.59
N LYS A 141 -1.94 16.23 11.58
CA LYS A 141 -0.98 17.32 11.42
C LYS A 141 -0.02 17.08 10.25
N GLU A 142 0.51 15.86 10.12
CA GLU A 142 1.36 15.47 9.00
C GLU A 142 0.65 15.67 7.66
N GLY A 143 -0.62 15.23 7.56
CA GLY A 143 -1.44 15.41 6.37
C GLY A 143 -1.61 16.88 5.97
N ILE A 144 -1.92 17.77 6.93
CA ILE A 144 -2.07 19.21 6.66
C ILE A 144 -0.74 19.85 6.25
N ASP A 145 0.35 19.52 6.95
CA ASP A 145 1.68 20.05 6.65
C ASP A 145 2.13 19.62 5.23
N ILE A 146 1.89 18.37 4.85
CA ILE A 146 2.20 17.84 3.51
C ILE A 146 1.32 18.46 2.43
N MET A 147 0.02 18.64 2.68
CA MET A 147 -0.86 19.36 1.74
C MET A 147 -0.34 20.77 1.48
N THR A 148 0.06 21.47 2.52
CA THR A 148 0.60 22.83 2.42
C THR A 148 1.93 22.85 1.67
N ALA A 149 2.80 21.87 1.93
CA ALA A 149 4.15 21.85 1.39
C ALA A 149 4.25 21.34 -0.05
N ALA A 150 3.55 20.26 -0.38
CA ALA A 150 3.74 19.49 -1.61
C ALA A 150 2.47 19.43 -2.48
N GLN A 151 1.31 19.81 -1.94
CA GLN A 151 0.01 19.79 -2.62
C GLN A 151 -0.22 18.49 -3.42
N PRO A 152 -0.13 17.30 -2.78
CA PRO A 152 -0.36 16.05 -3.49
C PRO A 152 -1.80 15.98 -4.00
N ASP A 153 -1.96 15.25 -5.09
CA ASP A 153 -3.25 15.02 -5.73
C ASP A 153 -4.10 14.01 -4.94
N VAL A 154 -3.44 13.08 -4.25
CA VAL A 154 -4.06 12.07 -3.39
C VAL A 154 -3.29 11.95 -2.08
N LEU A 155 -4.03 11.96 -0.97
CA LEU A 155 -3.52 11.51 0.32
C LEU A 155 -3.98 10.10 0.63
N VAL A 156 -3.06 9.28 1.15
CA VAL A 156 -3.37 7.94 1.66
C VAL A 156 -3.24 7.96 3.18
N ALA A 157 -4.38 7.93 3.87
CA ALA A 157 -4.47 7.87 5.33
C ALA A 157 -4.23 6.43 5.81
N GLN A 158 -3.00 6.14 6.22
CA GLN A 158 -2.62 4.83 6.74
C GLN A 158 -2.86 4.75 8.25
N GLY A 159 -3.87 3.96 8.63
CA GLY A 159 -4.11 3.62 10.03
C GLY A 159 -3.14 2.56 10.56
N ASN A 160 -3.06 2.47 11.89
CA ASN A 160 -2.17 1.57 12.61
C ASN A 160 -2.44 0.06 12.39
N ASP A 161 -3.59 -0.26 11.78
CA ASP A 161 -4.03 -1.59 11.34
C ASP A 161 -3.25 -2.12 10.13
N ALA A 162 -2.55 -1.25 9.41
CA ALA A 162 -1.81 -1.61 8.21
C ALA A 162 -0.64 -2.55 8.50
N GLY A 163 -0.39 -3.45 7.55
CA GLY A 163 0.81 -4.28 7.51
C GLY A 163 2.04 -3.51 7.04
N GLY A 164 3.23 -3.96 7.44
CA GLY A 164 4.48 -3.32 7.04
C GLY A 164 4.69 -1.97 7.71
N HIS A 165 5.47 -1.11 7.06
CA HIS A 165 5.94 0.14 7.68
C HIS A 165 4.85 1.20 7.78
N GLY A 166 4.87 1.91 8.90
CA GLY A 166 4.00 3.05 9.24
C GLY A 166 4.51 3.76 10.48
N MET A 167 3.84 4.83 10.89
CA MET A 167 4.20 5.55 12.11
C MET A 167 3.90 4.71 13.36
N LYS A 168 4.84 4.66 14.30
CA LYS A 168 4.71 3.97 15.60
C LYS A 168 3.46 4.41 16.37
N ARG A 169 3.17 5.70 16.30
CA ARG A 169 2.00 6.33 16.94
C ARG A 169 1.07 6.82 15.84
N SER A 170 -0.01 6.07 15.65
CA SER A 170 -1.07 6.41 14.71
C SER A 170 -2.38 5.81 15.21
N ALA A 171 -3.49 6.40 14.78
CA ALA A 171 -4.82 5.88 15.08
C ALA A 171 -5.22 4.78 14.09
N SER A 172 -6.29 4.04 14.37
CA SER A 172 -6.90 3.15 13.38
C SER A 172 -7.61 3.96 12.30
N VAL A 173 -7.99 3.31 11.19
CA VAL A 173 -8.73 4.00 10.11
C VAL A 173 -10.06 4.61 10.58
N ILE A 174 -10.69 4.04 11.60
CA ILE A 174 -11.98 4.50 12.15
C ILE A 174 -11.90 5.95 12.63
N SER A 175 -10.82 6.34 13.32
CA SER A 175 -10.67 7.70 13.83
C SER A 175 -9.79 8.57 12.92
N LEU A 176 -8.76 7.99 12.29
CA LEU A 176 -7.83 8.74 11.45
C LEU A 176 -8.52 9.37 10.22
N VAL A 177 -9.34 8.60 9.51
CA VAL A 177 -9.96 9.03 8.25
C VAL A 177 -10.89 10.23 8.44
N PRO A 178 -11.91 10.18 9.33
CA PRO A 178 -12.81 11.32 9.49
C PRO A 178 -12.10 12.55 10.07
N GLU A 179 -11.21 12.37 11.06
CA GLU A 179 -10.47 13.49 11.67
C GLU A 179 -9.57 14.21 10.65
N LEU A 180 -8.88 13.46 9.79
CA LEU A 180 -8.09 14.03 8.71
C LEU A 180 -8.97 14.67 7.64
N ARG A 181 -10.09 14.04 7.25
CA ARG A 181 -11.04 14.63 6.28
C ARG A 181 -11.57 15.98 6.74
N ASP A 182 -12.07 16.06 7.97
CA ASP A 182 -12.62 17.29 8.55
C ASP A 182 -11.53 18.36 8.66
N SER A 183 -10.32 17.97 9.07
CA SER A 183 -9.18 18.88 9.13
C SER A 183 -8.79 19.41 7.75
N LEU A 184 -8.77 18.56 6.71
CA LEU A 184 -8.52 18.99 5.33
C LEU A 184 -9.55 20.02 4.87
N ILE A 185 -10.83 19.78 5.14
CA ILE A 185 -11.91 20.72 4.81
C ILE A 185 -11.71 22.04 5.56
N GLY A 186 -11.45 22.00 6.87
CA GLY A 186 -11.24 23.18 7.70
C GLY A 186 -10.03 24.04 7.28
N HIS A 187 -9.04 23.44 6.62
CA HIS A 187 -7.86 24.13 6.09
C HIS A 187 -7.97 24.49 4.60
N GLY A 188 -9.15 24.35 3.98
CA GLY A 188 -9.38 24.72 2.57
C GLY A 188 -8.96 23.66 1.54
N PHE A 189 -8.64 22.45 1.98
CA PHE A 189 -8.25 21.30 1.15
C PHE A 189 -9.41 20.32 0.90
N ALA A 190 -10.65 20.82 0.85
CA ALA A 190 -11.85 19.98 0.66
C ALA A 190 -11.86 19.18 -0.67
N HIS A 191 -11.05 19.57 -1.64
CA HIS A 191 -10.92 18.91 -2.95
C HIS A 191 -9.92 17.76 -2.96
N THR A 192 -9.16 17.55 -1.88
CA THR A 192 -8.16 16.49 -1.79
C THR A 192 -8.83 15.13 -1.81
N THR A 193 -8.40 14.27 -2.73
CA THR A 193 -8.78 12.85 -2.69
C THR A 193 -8.11 12.20 -1.48
N LEU A 194 -8.90 11.53 -0.64
CA LEU A 194 -8.42 10.83 0.55
C LEU A 194 -8.73 9.34 0.45
N LEU A 195 -7.70 8.49 0.49
CA LEU A 195 -7.85 7.04 0.50
C LEU A 195 -7.56 6.47 1.89
N ALA A 196 -8.38 5.54 2.36
CA ALA A 196 -8.14 4.85 3.63
C ALA A 196 -7.25 3.62 3.42
N ALA A 197 -6.26 3.42 4.28
CA ALA A 197 -5.35 2.27 4.23
C ALA A 197 -5.14 1.63 5.61
N GLY A 198 -5.22 0.31 5.68
CA GLY A 198 -5.00 -0.46 6.92
C GLY A 198 -6.26 -1.16 7.42
N GLY A 199 -6.16 -2.45 7.73
CA GLY A 199 -7.29 -3.26 8.20
C GLY A 199 -8.37 -3.58 7.15
N ILE A 200 -8.35 -2.93 5.99
CA ILE A 200 -9.34 -3.11 4.90
C ILE A 200 -8.95 -4.29 4.03
N VAL A 201 -9.86 -5.26 3.89
CA VAL A 201 -9.60 -6.56 3.23
C VAL A 201 -10.74 -7.00 2.31
N ASP A 202 -11.98 -6.61 2.62
CA ASP A 202 -13.18 -7.01 1.92
C ASP A 202 -14.15 -5.82 1.75
N GLY A 203 -15.30 -6.04 1.10
CA GLY A 203 -16.26 -4.97 0.85
C GLY A 203 -16.87 -4.30 2.09
N ARG A 204 -16.86 -4.96 3.26
CA ARG A 204 -17.35 -4.33 4.51
C ARG A 204 -16.39 -3.25 4.97
N GLY A 205 -15.09 -3.51 4.89
CA GLY A 205 -14.05 -2.53 5.18
C GLY A 205 -14.11 -1.33 4.23
N ILE A 206 -14.40 -1.57 2.96
CA ILE A 206 -14.60 -0.50 1.97
C ILE A 206 -15.83 0.34 2.30
N ALA A 207 -16.99 -0.29 2.54
CA ALA A 207 -18.21 0.41 2.92
C ALA A 207 -18.01 1.29 4.16
N ALA A 208 -17.33 0.77 5.19
CA ALA A 208 -16.98 1.54 6.38
C ALA A 208 -16.06 2.73 6.05
N ALA A 209 -15.01 2.53 5.25
CA ALA A 209 -14.10 3.62 4.86
C ALA A 209 -14.82 4.74 4.09
N LEU A 210 -15.76 4.40 3.21
CA LEU A 210 -16.57 5.39 2.50
C LEU A 210 -17.46 6.17 3.46
N ALA A 211 -18.11 5.50 4.42
CA ALA A 211 -18.91 6.16 5.44
C ALA A 211 -18.10 7.10 6.34
N LEU A 212 -16.80 6.83 6.52
CA LEU A 212 -15.86 7.69 7.24
C LEU A 212 -15.38 8.91 6.42
N GLY A 213 -15.74 9.00 5.14
CA GLY A 213 -15.39 10.14 4.27
C GLY A 213 -14.17 9.91 3.37
N ALA A 214 -13.71 8.66 3.19
CA ALA A 214 -12.72 8.33 2.17
C ALA A 214 -13.36 8.25 0.77
N ASP A 215 -12.58 8.53 -0.26
CA ASP A 215 -12.97 8.42 -1.68
C ASP A 215 -12.66 7.03 -2.28
N GLY A 216 -11.98 6.19 -1.52
CA GLY A 216 -11.55 4.86 -1.89
C GLY A 216 -10.63 4.26 -0.85
N VAL A 217 -10.05 3.11 -1.17
CA VAL A 217 -9.24 2.33 -0.23
C VAL A 217 -7.95 1.81 -0.84
N VAL A 218 -7.01 1.53 0.05
CA VAL A 218 -5.77 0.84 -0.28
C VAL A 218 -5.73 -0.47 0.50
N MET A 219 -5.55 -1.56 -0.23
CA MET A 219 -5.32 -2.88 0.34
C MET A 219 -3.90 -3.34 0.04
N GLY A 220 -3.19 -3.79 1.08
CA GLY A 220 -1.92 -4.50 0.92
C GLY A 220 -2.10 -5.97 1.22
N THR A 221 -2.50 -6.28 2.46
CA THR A 221 -2.64 -7.65 2.96
C THR A 221 -3.58 -8.53 2.14
N ARG A 222 -4.71 -8.01 1.64
CA ARG A 222 -5.60 -8.77 0.73
C ARG A 222 -4.90 -9.20 -0.56
N PHE A 223 -4.06 -8.33 -1.14
CA PHE A 223 -3.34 -8.62 -2.38
C PHE A 223 -2.08 -9.46 -2.17
N LEU A 224 -1.57 -9.62 -0.93
CA LEU A 224 -0.57 -10.66 -0.63
C LEU A 224 -1.10 -12.06 -0.94
N ALA A 225 -2.41 -12.28 -0.75
CA ALA A 225 -3.12 -13.49 -1.11
C ALA A 225 -3.73 -13.41 -2.52
N SER A 226 -2.94 -12.90 -3.48
CA SER A 226 -3.24 -12.97 -4.91
C SER A 226 -2.29 -13.92 -5.64
N GLN A 227 -2.72 -14.47 -6.78
CA GLN A 227 -1.88 -15.36 -7.59
C GLN A 227 -0.69 -14.62 -8.23
N GLU A 228 -0.85 -13.33 -8.48
CA GLU A 228 0.12 -12.48 -9.15
C GLU A 228 1.17 -11.87 -8.19
N ALA A 229 0.94 -11.94 -6.88
CA ALA A 229 1.88 -11.46 -5.89
C ALA A 229 3.15 -12.32 -5.86
N VAL A 230 4.32 -11.66 -5.89
CA VAL A 230 5.61 -12.34 -5.74
C VAL A 230 5.88 -12.55 -4.25
N VAL A 231 5.37 -13.65 -3.71
CA VAL A 231 5.46 -14.03 -2.29
C VAL A 231 5.78 -15.51 -2.14
N ALA A 232 6.51 -15.87 -1.08
CA ALA A 232 6.79 -17.27 -0.78
C ALA A 232 5.50 -18.03 -0.43
N LYS A 233 5.44 -19.31 -0.80
CA LYS A 233 4.26 -20.16 -0.54
C LYS A 233 3.96 -20.28 0.96
N GLY A 234 4.98 -20.39 1.80
CA GLY A 234 4.80 -20.42 3.26
C GLY A 234 4.16 -19.12 3.80
N TYR A 235 4.48 -17.98 3.18
CA TYR A 235 3.86 -16.71 3.52
C TYR A 235 2.36 -16.68 3.14
N GLN A 236 1.98 -17.08 1.93
CA GLN A 236 0.56 -17.16 1.56
C GLN A 236 -0.22 -18.17 2.42
N THR A 237 0.40 -19.30 2.74
CA THR A 237 -0.18 -20.31 3.63
C THR A 237 -0.43 -19.74 5.03
N GLU A 238 0.52 -18.97 5.55
CA GLU A 238 0.37 -18.27 6.84
C GLU A 238 -0.79 -17.28 6.82
N ILE A 239 -0.96 -16.52 5.74
CA ILE A 239 -2.06 -15.57 5.59
C ILE A 239 -3.41 -16.28 5.69
N ILE A 240 -3.60 -17.36 4.93
CA ILE A 240 -4.88 -18.09 4.86
C ILE A 240 -5.25 -18.73 6.20
N ARG A 241 -4.26 -19.30 6.90
CA ARG A 241 -4.51 -20.04 8.14
C ARG A 241 -4.69 -19.14 9.36
N THR A 242 -4.17 -17.91 9.32
CA THR A 242 -4.19 -17.03 10.49
C THR A 242 -5.61 -16.61 10.83
N GLN A 243 -5.86 -16.49 12.13
CA GLN A 243 -7.07 -15.91 12.71
C GLN A 243 -6.65 -14.88 13.75
N ASP A 244 -7.60 -14.06 14.20
CA ASP A 244 -7.37 -13.04 15.23
C ASP A 244 -6.15 -12.14 14.90
N GLY A 245 -6.22 -11.46 13.76
CA GLY A 245 -5.05 -10.72 13.23
C GLY A 245 -4.60 -9.56 14.10
N GLY A 246 -5.47 -9.02 14.98
CA GLY A 246 -5.09 -8.02 15.98
C GLY A 246 -4.15 -8.56 17.05
N VAL A 247 -4.32 -9.84 17.42
CA VAL A 247 -3.47 -10.55 18.40
C VAL A 247 -2.27 -11.23 17.71
N SER A 248 -2.47 -11.79 16.53
CA SER A 248 -1.46 -12.54 15.78
C SER A 248 -0.42 -11.65 15.08
N THR A 249 -0.55 -10.32 15.16
CA THR A 249 0.38 -9.36 14.57
C THR A 249 0.84 -8.33 15.58
N THR A 250 2.05 -7.83 15.41
CA THR A 250 2.63 -6.79 16.28
C THR A 250 3.45 -5.80 15.49
N ARG A 251 3.66 -4.61 16.05
CA ARG A 251 4.53 -3.58 15.50
C ARG A 251 5.84 -3.53 16.25
N SER A 252 6.95 -3.52 15.53
CA SER A 252 8.27 -3.43 16.16
C SER A 252 9.35 -2.99 15.19
N ARG A 253 10.34 -2.25 15.70
CA ARG A 253 11.60 -2.00 14.98
C ARG A 253 12.54 -3.21 14.99
N LEU A 254 12.25 -4.24 15.79
CA LEU A 254 13.00 -5.49 15.77
C LEU A 254 13.10 -6.04 14.35
N PHE A 255 12.00 -5.98 13.60
CA PHE A 255 11.92 -6.53 12.25
C PHE A 255 12.93 -5.87 11.31
N ASP A 256 13.14 -4.56 11.43
CA ASP A 256 14.12 -3.83 10.63
C ASP A 256 15.55 -4.18 11.02
N ARG A 257 15.82 -4.32 12.32
CA ARG A 257 17.15 -4.70 12.81
C ARG A 257 17.53 -6.10 12.35
N VAL A 258 16.59 -7.06 12.45
CA VAL A 258 16.78 -8.45 12.01
C VAL A 258 16.91 -8.57 10.49
N LYS A 259 16.14 -7.77 9.73
CA LYS A 259 16.24 -7.69 8.25
C LYS A 259 17.35 -6.77 7.75
N GLU A 260 18.11 -6.17 8.66
CA GLU A 260 19.19 -5.21 8.36
C GLU A 260 18.73 -4.04 7.46
N THR A 261 17.48 -3.59 7.64
CA THR A 261 16.86 -2.49 6.88
C THR A 261 16.78 -1.23 7.75
N ASN A 262 17.94 -0.64 8.05
CA ASN A 262 18.07 0.34 9.15
C ASN A 262 17.87 1.82 8.75
N GLY A 263 17.44 2.13 7.53
CA GLY A 263 17.29 3.52 7.08
C GLY A 263 15.94 4.18 7.39
N TRP A 264 14.98 3.45 7.98
CA TRP A 264 13.69 4.01 8.38
C TRP A 264 13.84 5.12 9.44
N PRO A 265 13.18 6.29 9.28
CA PRO A 265 13.19 7.35 10.28
C PRO A 265 12.73 6.85 11.65
N ALA A 266 13.17 7.50 12.73
CA ALA A 266 13.01 7.01 14.10
C ALA A 266 11.55 6.73 14.51
N ASP A 267 10.60 7.48 13.97
CA ASP A 267 9.17 7.37 14.29
C ASP A 267 8.43 6.27 13.53
N TYR A 268 9.14 5.53 12.65
CA TYR A 268 8.59 4.40 11.92
C TYR A 268 8.92 3.07 12.60
N ASP A 269 8.04 2.10 12.40
CA ASP A 269 8.25 0.68 12.65
C ASP A 269 7.42 -0.16 11.65
N GLY A 270 7.56 -1.49 11.70
CA GLY A 270 6.83 -2.40 10.82
C GLY A 270 5.85 -3.29 11.57
N ARG A 271 4.65 -3.52 11.00
CA ARG A 271 3.72 -4.57 11.47
C ARG A 271 3.94 -5.89 10.75
N ALA A 272 4.19 -6.96 11.50
CA ALA A 272 4.36 -8.32 11.00
C ALA A 272 3.63 -9.33 11.88
N PHE A 273 3.56 -10.59 11.43
CA PHE A 273 3.14 -11.69 12.30
C PHE A 273 4.01 -11.78 13.56
N VAL A 274 3.38 -12.12 14.69
CA VAL A 274 4.09 -12.62 15.87
C VAL A 274 4.61 -14.01 15.52
N ASN A 275 5.92 -14.21 15.61
CA ASN A 275 6.59 -15.45 15.28
C ASN A 275 7.78 -15.71 16.23
N LYS A 276 8.55 -16.78 16.01
CA LYS A 276 9.68 -17.14 16.87
C LYS A 276 10.74 -16.04 16.96
N THR A 277 10.99 -15.33 15.87
CA THR A 277 11.93 -14.19 15.83
C THR A 277 11.49 -13.10 16.81
N PHE A 278 10.20 -12.76 16.85
CA PHE A 278 9.69 -11.78 17.82
C PHE A 278 9.77 -12.29 19.25
N LEU A 279 9.28 -13.51 19.50
CA LEU A 279 9.23 -14.09 20.85
C LEU A 279 10.62 -14.29 21.48
N ASP A 280 11.62 -14.63 20.66
CA ASP A 280 13.00 -14.80 21.15
C ASP A 280 13.63 -13.47 21.53
N ALA A 281 13.33 -12.39 20.81
CA ALA A 281 13.80 -11.06 21.18
C ALA A 281 13.17 -10.59 22.50
N GLU A 282 11.87 -10.83 22.70
CA GLU A 282 11.19 -10.55 23.98
C GLU A 282 11.77 -11.38 25.14
N SER A 283 12.32 -12.55 24.83
CA SER A 283 13.01 -13.43 25.78
C SER A 283 14.50 -13.08 25.98
N GLY A 284 14.99 -12.00 25.34
CA GLY A 284 16.35 -11.50 25.50
C GLY A 284 17.39 -12.05 24.49
N LEU A 285 16.98 -12.77 23.45
CA LEU A 285 17.90 -13.19 22.38
C LEU A 285 18.46 -11.96 21.65
N LEU A 286 19.77 -11.95 21.41
CA LEU A 286 20.43 -10.82 20.77
C LEU A 286 20.02 -10.70 19.30
N ASP A 287 19.85 -9.46 18.82
CA ASP A 287 19.47 -9.19 17.42
C ASP A 287 20.41 -9.90 16.43
N LYS A 288 21.73 -9.94 16.71
CA LYS A 288 22.71 -10.60 15.84
C LYS A 288 22.44 -12.09 15.68
N GLU A 289 22.12 -12.78 16.77
CA GLU A 289 21.79 -14.21 16.75
C GLU A 289 20.45 -14.43 16.03
N ASN A 290 19.48 -13.56 16.30
CA ASN A 290 18.17 -13.61 15.67
C ASN A 290 18.25 -13.39 14.15
N THR A 291 19.12 -12.48 13.68
CA THR A 291 19.43 -12.27 12.25
C THR A 291 19.99 -13.53 11.59
N ILE A 292 20.90 -14.24 12.25
CA ILE A 292 21.46 -15.49 11.72
C ILE A 292 20.36 -16.54 11.53
N LEU A 293 19.56 -16.76 12.57
CA LEU A 293 18.47 -17.74 12.55
C LEU A 293 17.37 -17.39 11.52
N HIS A 294 17.05 -16.10 11.39
CA HIS A 294 16.14 -15.59 10.35
C HIS A 294 16.66 -15.89 8.94
N LYS A 295 17.94 -15.58 8.66
CA LYS A 295 18.57 -15.85 7.36
C LYS A 295 18.65 -17.35 7.04
N GLN A 296 18.88 -18.19 8.05
CA GLN A 296 18.90 -19.64 7.89
C GLN A 296 17.54 -20.17 7.43
N GLU A 297 16.43 -19.72 8.02
CA GLU A 297 15.10 -20.16 7.58
C GLU A 297 14.76 -19.68 6.16
N ILE A 298 15.15 -18.46 5.80
CA ILE A 298 15.01 -17.97 4.41
C ILE A 298 15.78 -18.89 3.46
N ALA A 299 17.01 -19.29 3.80
CA ALA A 299 17.81 -20.20 2.97
C ALA A 299 17.19 -21.60 2.84
N LEU A 300 16.38 -22.02 3.82
CA LEU A 300 15.60 -23.26 3.78
C LEU A 300 14.26 -23.13 3.02
N GLY A 301 13.94 -21.95 2.51
CA GLY A 301 12.79 -21.73 1.61
C GLY A 301 11.53 -21.16 2.26
N ASP A 302 11.61 -20.64 3.50
CA ASP A 302 10.49 -19.98 4.18
C ASP A 302 9.22 -20.86 4.26
N THR A 303 9.38 -22.12 4.67
CA THR A 303 8.30 -23.12 4.72
C THR A 303 7.60 -23.22 6.07
N GLU A 304 8.27 -22.81 7.16
CA GLU A 304 7.75 -22.90 8.52
C GLU A 304 6.58 -21.93 8.77
N GLY A 305 5.70 -22.30 9.70
CA GLY A 305 4.49 -21.54 10.02
C GLY A 305 4.45 -21.09 11.48
N GLY A 306 3.96 -19.87 11.68
CA GLY A 306 3.39 -19.43 12.97
C GLY A 306 4.44 -19.12 14.01
N LEU A 307 4.19 -19.57 15.23
CA LEU A 307 5.10 -19.30 16.35
C LEU A 307 6.45 -20.04 16.22
N HIS A 308 6.57 -20.99 15.29
CA HIS A 308 7.84 -21.65 14.97
C HIS A 308 8.60 -20.94 13.85
N ALA A 309 7.90 -20.24 12.95
CA ALA A 309 8.53 -19.52 11.86
C ALA A 309 9.43 -18.39 12.37
N ARG A 310 10.51 -18.13 11.65
CA ARG A 310 11.49 -17.06 11.91
C ARG A 310 11.47 -15.99 10.83
N THR A 311 10.91 -16.27 9.67
CA THR A 311 10.84 -15.34 8.56
C THR A 311 9.84 -14.24 8.87
N ILE A 312 10.33 -13.00 8.83
CA ILE A 312 9.56 -11.80 9.07
C ILE A 312 8.66 -11.53 7.87
N ARG A 313 7.36 -11.55 8.13
CA ARG A 313 6.27 -11.50 7.15
C ARG A 313 5.32 -10.36 7.51
N TYR A 314 5.43 -9.24 6.77
CA TYR A 314 4.73 -7.98 7.03
C TYR A 314 3.24 -7.99 6.65
N VAL A 315 2.35 -7.96 7.64
CA VAL A 315 0.91 -8.21 7.43
C VAL A 315 0.07 -7.35 8.36
N GLY A 316 -1.12 -6.95 7.90
CA GLY A 316 -2.04 -6.10 8.65
C GLY A 316 -2.98 -6.90 9.56
N THR A 317 -3.66 -6.19 10.46
CA THR A 317 -4.57 -6.78 11.46
C THR A 317 -5.80 -7.46 10.84
N GLY A 318 -6.17 -7.07 9.62
CA GLY A 318 -7.27 -7.68 8.87
C GLY A 318 -7.00 -9.09 8.33
N VAL A 319 -5.79 -9.64 8.51
CA VAL A 319 -5.38 -10.94 7.92
C VAL A 319 -6.35 -12.08 8.22
N GLY A 320 -7.00 -12.08 9.40
CA GLY A 320 -7.97 -13.11 9.78
C GLY A 320 -9.24 -13.16 8.91
N LEU A 321 -9.46 -12.17 8.04
CA LEU A 321 -10.57 -12.14 7.08
C LEU A 321 -10.23 -12.82 5.75
N ILE A 322 -8.96 -13.16 5.50
CA ILE A 322 -8.50 -13.76 4.25
C ILE A 322 -8.53 -15.28 4.36
N ARG A 323 -9.25 -15.95 3.46
CA ARG A 323 -9.46 -17.41 3.48
C ARG A 323 -8.99 -18.15 2.24
N ASP A 324 -8.54 -17.42 1.24
CA ASP A 324 -8.26 -17.94 -0.09
C ASP A 324 -7.17 -17.12 -0.79
N VAL A 325 -6.54 -17.74 -1.79
CA VAL A 325 -5.69 -17.06 -2.77
C VAL A 325 -6.46 -16.97 -4.06
N LEU A 326 -6.73 -15.74 -4.51
CA LEU A 326 -7.56 -15.46 -5.68
C LEU A 326 -6.75 -14.72 -6.75
N PRO A 327 -7.12 -14.78 -8.03
CA PRO A 327 -6.63 -13.82 -9.02
C PRO A 327 -6.92 -12.39 -8.55
N ALA A 328 -5.98 -11.46 -8.76
CA ALA A 328 -6.15 -10.07 -8.33
C ALA A 328 -7.37 -9.40 -8.97
N VAL A 329 -7.74 -9.82 -10.18
CA VAL A 329 -8.96 -9.39 -10.86
C VAL A 329 -10.21 -9.78 -10.07
N GLU A 330 -10.28 -11.01 -9.58
CA GLU A 330 -11.40 -11.49 -8.77
C GLU A 330 -11.45 -10.79 -7.42
N ILE A 331 -10.29 -10.50 -6.80
CA ILE A 331 -10.24 -9.69 -5.57
C ILE A 331 -10.90 -8.32 -5.82
N VAL A 332 -10.51 -7.59 -6.86
CA VAL A 332 -11.09 -6.27 -7.14
C VAL A 332 -12.60 -6.36 -7.41
N GLN A 333 -13.04 -7.33 -8.20
CA GLN A 333 -14.45 -7.47 -8.55
C GLN A 333 -15.31 -7.88 -7.34
N SER A 334 -14.84 -8.84 -6.54
CA SER A 334 -15.56 -9.34 -5.37
C SER A 334 -15.74 -8.25 -4.32
N VAL A 335 -14.67 -7.54 -3.93
CA VAL A 335 -14.78 -6.50 -2.89
C VAL A 335 -15.67 -5.34 -3.31
N LEU A 336 -15.71 -4.98 -4.60
CA LEU A 336 -16.64 -3.97 -5.13
C LEU A 336 -18.10 -4.43 -5.01
N ALA A 337 -18.40 -5.68 -5.37
CA ALA A 337 -19.74 -6.25 -5.24
C ALA A 337 -20.16 -6.39 -3.76
N GLU A 338 -19.26 -6.86 -2.91
CA GLU A 338 -19.46 -6.96 -1.47
C GLU A 338 -19.69 -5.59 -0.83
N THR A 339 -19.04 -4.53 -1.32
CA THR A 339 -19.22 -3.17 -0.83
C THR A 339 -20.67 -2.73 -1.00
N ARG A 340 -21.24 -2.94 -2.20
CA ARG A 340 -22.65 -2.63 -2.47
C ARG A 340 -23.54 -3.37 -1.49
N LYS A 341 -23.36 -4.68 -1.36
CA LYS A 341 -24.13 -5.52 -0.43
C LYS A 341 -24.01 -5.07 1.03
N ALA A 342 -22.82 -4.63 1.46
CA ALA A 342 -22.59 -4.15 2.82
C ALA A 342 -23.30 -2.81 3.09
N LEU A 343 -23.31 -1.90 2.11
CA LEU A 343 -24.04 -0.64 2.19
C LEU A 343 -25.55 -0.88 2.21
N ASP A 344 -26.08 -1.69 1.29
CA ASP A 344 -27.51 -2.02 1.22
C ASP A 344 -27.98 -2.65 2.55
N LYS A 345 -27.21 -3.59 3.10
CA LYS A 345 -27.50 -4.19 4.41
C LYS A 345 -27.48 -3.18 5.56
N ALA A 346 -26.55 -2.22 5.53
CA ALA A 346 -26.47 -1.20 6.57
C ALA A 346 -27.69 -0.26 6.50
N GLU A 347 -28.11 0.12 5.28
CA GLU A 347 -29.31 0.92 5.04
C GLU A 347 -30.58 0.19 5.48
N ASP A 348 -30.73 -1.08 5.13
CA ASP A 348 -31.85 -1.92 5.57
C ASP A 348 -31.97 -1.97 7.10
N GLY A 349 -30.83 -2.09 7.80
CA GLY A 349 -30.77 -2.11 9.26
C GLY A 349 -31.16 -0.81 9.95
N LEU A 350 -31.13 0.33 9.23
CA LEU A 350 -31.66 1.60 9.74
C LEU A 350 -33.19 1.68 9.65
N ASN A 351 -33.80 0.86 8.81
CA ASN A 351 -35.23 0.85 8.52
C ASN A 351 -35.99 -0.24 9.29
N THR A 352 -35.30 -1.08 10.07
CA THR A 352 -35.92 -2.07 10.96
C THR A 352 -36.24 -1.43 12.31
N ASN A 353 -37.54 -1.31 12.63
CA ASN A 353 -38.06 -0.85 13.93
C ASN A 353 -37.81 -1.85 15.05
#